data_AF-A0A965LMI7-F1
#
_entry.id   AF-A0A965LMI7-F1
#
_cell.length_a   1.000
_cell.length_b   1.000
_cell.length_c   1.000
_cell.angle_alpha   90.00
_cell.angle_beta   90.00
_cell.angle_gamma   90.00
#
_symmetry.space_group_name_H-M   'P 1'
#
loop_
_entity.id
_entity.type
_entity.pdbx_description
1 polymer ?
#
loop_
_entity_poly.entity_id
_entity_poly.type
_entity_poly.pdbx_seq_one_letter_code
_entity_poly.pdbx_strand_id
1 'polypeptide(L)' 'SNLARLELRVALQTWLERIPEFELIDPSSVTWAGGQVHGPRKCMVKF' A
#
# COMPACT_ATOMS: atom_id res chain seq x y z
N SER A 1 -8.86 13.81 -7.31
CA SER A 1 -8.33 15.04 -7.94
C SER A 1 -7.17 14.67 -8.87
N ASN A 2 -6.62 15.62 -9.64
CA ASN A 2 -5.41 15.37 -10.44
C ASN A 2 -4.20 15.05 -9.56
N LEU A 3 -4.10 15.65 -8.37
CA LEU A 3 -3.03 15.39 -7.41
C LEU A 3 -3.04 13.92 -6.95
N ALA A 4 -4.18 13.39 -6.52
CA ALA A 4 -4.28 11.99 -6.07
C ALA A 4 -3.85 10.97 -7.14
N ARG A 5 -4.10 11.28 -8.43
CA ARG A 5 -3.63 10.41 -9.53
C ARG A 5 -2.12 10.51 -9.73
N LEU A 6 -1.55 11.71 -9.60
CA LEU A 6 -0.11 11.91 -9.66
C LEU A 6 0.59 11.16 -8.53
N GLU A 7 0.07 11.27 -7.30
CA GLU A 7 0.60 10.61 -6.11
C GLU A 7 0.59 9.10 -6.26
N LEU A 8 -0.55 8.50 -6.64
CA LEU A 8 -0.64 7.05 -6.87
C LEU A 8 0.32 6.58 -7.97
N ARG A 9 0.43 7.31 -9.07
CA ARG A 9 1.32 6.95 -10.17
C ARG A 9 2.77 6.92 -9.72
N VAL A 10 3.24 7.99 -9.08
CA VAL A 10 4.64 8.08 -8.63
C VAL A 10 4.93 7.03 -7.55
N ALA A 11 4.05 6.90 -6.55
CA ALA A 11 4.24 5.94 -5.46
C ALA A 11 4.36 4.49 -5.96
N LEU A 12 3.48 4.06 -6.87
CA LEU A 12 3.51 2.70 -7.41
C LEU A 12 4.71 2.45 -8.33
N GLN A 13 5.04 3.41 -9.21
CA GLN A 13 6.20 3.29 -10.11
C GLN A 13 7.50 3.16 -9.32
N THR A 14 7.77 4.10 -8.42
CA THR A 14 9.01 4.11 -7.64
C THR A 14 9.12 2.90 -6.71
N TRP A 15 8.01 2.46 -6.11
CA TRP A 15 8.02 1.26 -5.26
C TRP A 15 8.39 0.01 -6.06
N LEU A 16 7.70 -0.26 -7.17
CA LEU A 16 7.93 -1.48 -7.97
C LEU A 16 9.30 -1.49 -8.66
N GLU A 17 9.85 -0.32 -9.03
CA GLU A 17 11.21 -0.21 -9.56
C GLU A 17 12.29 -0.55 -8.52
N ARG A 18 12.04 -0.27 -7.23
CA ARG A 18 13.02 -0.44 -6.15
C ARG A 18 12.84 -1.71 -5.34
N ILE A 19 11.60 -2.14 -5.16
CA ILE A 19 11.17 -3.28 -4.36
C ILE A 19 10.20 -4.12 -5.23
N PRO A 20 10.72 -4.83 -6.25
CA PRO A 20 9.89 -5.57 -7.19
C PRO A 20 9.28 -6.83 -6.57
N GLU A 21 9.95 -7.42 -5.59
CA GLU A 21 9.51 -8.58 -4.85
C GLU A 21 9.28 -8.18 -3.41
N PHE A 22 8.04 -8.31 -2.95
CA PHE A 22 7.67 -8.15 -1.55
C PHE A 22 6.45 -9.00 -1.26
N GLU A 23 6.30 -9.39 0.00
CA GLU A 23 5.16 -10.16 0.45
C GLU A 23 4.72 -9.70 1.84
N LEU A 24 3.46 -9.97 2.19
CA LEU A 24 2.95 -9.70 3.53
C LEU A 24 3.72 -10.54 4.55
N ILE A 25 4.10 -9.92 5.67
CA ILE A 25 4.73 -10.66 6.78
C ILE A 25 3.76 -11.73 7.32
N ASP A 26 2.50 -11.35 7.50
CA ASP A 26 1.41 -12.24 7.92
C ASP A 26 0.08 -11.66 7.39
N PRO A 27 -0.58 -12.33 6.42
CA PRO A 27 -1.87 -11.89 5.88
C PRO A 27 -2.96 -11.71 6.93
N SER A 28 -2.94 -12.49 8.02
CA SER A 28 -3.95 -12.42 9.07
C SER A 28 -3.77 -11.21 10.01
N SER A 29 -2.59 -10.59 10.01
CA SER A 29 -2.25 -9.43 10.83
C SER A 29 -2.67 -8.08 10.23
N VAL A 30 -3.16 -8.07 9.00
CA VAL A 30 -3.63 -6.85 8.32
C VAL A 30 -4.87 -6.33 9.03
N THR A 31 -4.84 -5.06 9.42
CA THR A 31 -6.00 -4.38 10.02
C THR A 31 -6.60 -3.39 9.03
N TRP A 32 -7.93 -3.25 9.06
CA TRP A 32 -8.68 -2.44 8.10
C TRP A 32 -9.43 -1.31 8.81
N ALA A 33 -9.60 -0.19 8.11
CA ALA A 33 -10.46 0.89 8.59
C ALA A 33 -11.94 0.49 8.44
N GLY A 34 -12.72 0.60 9.53
CA GLY A 34 -14.18 0.37 9.54
C GLY A 34 -15.03 1.62 9.31
N GLY A 35 -14.41 2.76 8.98
CA GLY A 35 -15.10 4.05 8.78
C GLY A 35 -15.44 4.33 7.31
N GLN A 36 -15.81 5.58 7.02
CA GLN A 36 -16.22 6.02 5.66
C GLN A 36 -15.09 6.04 4.62
N VAL A 37 -13.82 5.98 5.07
CA VAL A 37 -12.66 5.87 4.19
C VAL A 37 -12.07 4.47 4.33
N HIS A 38 -12.12 3.70 3.25
CA HIS A 38 -11.63 2.32 3.20
C HIS A 38 -10.12 2.25 2.96
N GLY A 39 -9.47 1.28 3.60
CA GLY A 39 -8.06 0.97 3.41
C GLY A 39 -7.45 0.25 4.62
N PRO A 40 -6.25 -0.35 4.46
CA PRO A 40 -5.54 -0.94 5.58
C PRO A 40 -5.05 0.14 6.56
N ARG A 41 -5.14 -0.15 7.86
CA ARG A 41 -4.53 0.64 8.95
C ARG A 41 -3.12 0.15 9.28
N LYS A 42 -2.89 -1.16 9.15
CA LYS A 42 -1.59 -1.80 9.27
C LYS A 42 -1.49 -2.89 8.22
N CYS A 43 -0.43 -2.84 7.42
CA CYS A 43 -0.10 -3.81 6.39
C CYS A 43 1.43 -3.86 6.31
N MET A 44 2.05 -4.85 6.95
CA MET A 44 3.50 -4.97 7.00
C MET A 44 3.97 -5.93 5.91
N VAL A 45 5.01 -5.53 5.19
CA VAL A 45 5.63 -6.33 4.12
C VAL A 45 7.09 -6.60 4.45
N LYS A 46 7.64 -7.68 3.91
CA LYS A 46 9.07 -7.97 3.85
C LYS A 46 9.54 -7.98 2.40
N PHE A 47 10.80 -7.62 2.20
CA PHE A 47 11.49 -7.51 0.92
C PHE A 47 12.97 -7.82 1.09
#